data_AF-A0A8J6NZL9-F1
#
_entry.id   AF-A0A8J6NZL9-F1
#
_cell.length_a   1.000
_cell.length_b   1.000
_cell.length_c   1.000
_cell.angle_alpha   90.00
_cell.angle_beta   90.00
_cell.angle_gamma   90.00
#
_symmetry.space_group_name_H-M   'P 1'
#
loop_
_entity.id
_entity.type
_entity.pdbx_description
1 polymer ?
#
loop_
_entity_poly.entity_id
_entity_poly.type
_entity_poly.pdbx_seq_one_letter_code
_entity_poly.pdbx_strand_id
1 'polypeptide(L)' 'MIFGSVADNLCNEKSDLDILVIPLSNEKYWDFRHELEEALGLQIDLYTKNDDPVLVKKIFSRGEIVYEV' A
#
# COMPACT_ATOMS: atom_id res chain seq x y z
N MET A 1 1.95 -1.61 -5.44
CA MET A 1 0.63 -2.18 -5.78
C MET A 1 -0.39 -1.54 -4.86
N ILE A 2 -1.53 -1.08 -5.39
CA ILE A 2 -2.65 -0.60 -4.57
C ILE A 2 -3.67 -1.72 -4.39
N PHE A 3 -4.39 -1.73 -3.29
CA PHE A 3 -5.50 -2.66 -3.06
C PHE A 3 -6.60 -1.97 -2.24
N GLY A 4 -7.59 -2.73 -1.77
CA GLY A 4 -8.64 -2.20 -0.90
C GLY A 4 -9.60 -1.26 -1.63
N SER A 5 -10.18 -0.32 -0.87
CA SER A 5 -11.32 0.49 -1.34
C SER A 5 -10.98 1.36 -2.56
N VAL A 6 -9.73 1.82 -2.66
CA VAL A 6 -9.25 2.61 -3.80
C VAL A 6 -9.16 1.75 -5.06
N ALA A 7 -8.60 0.55 -4.97
CA ALA A 7 -8.52 -0.38 -6.10
C ALA A 7 -9.89 -0.88 -6.55
N ASP A 8 -10.83 -1.03 -5.62
CA ASP A 8 -12.21 -1.46 -5.91
C ASP A 8 -13.11 -0.30 -6.39
N ASN A 9 -12.59 0.93 -6.48
CA ASN A 9 -13.34 2.16 -6.82
C ASN A 9 -14.54 2.42 -5.89
N LEU A 10 -14.39 2.05 -4.61
CA LEU A 10 -15.36 2.21 -3.53
C LEU A 10 -14.88 3.20 -2.45
N CYS A 11 -13.77 3.91 -2.69
CA CYS A 11 -13.21 4.87 -1.76
C CYS A 11 -14.07 6.13 -1.62
N ASN A 12 -13.97 6.79 -0.46
CA ASN A 12 -14.53 8.11 -0.22
C ASN A 12 -13.43 9.08 0.26
N GLU A 13 -13.80 10.33 0.52
CA GLU A 13 -12.90 11.41 0.96
C GLU A 13 -12.17 11.17 2.29
N LYS A 14 -12.54 10.13 3.04
CA LYS A 14 -11.91 9.72 4.30
C LYS A 14 -11.23 8.36 4.20
N SER A 15 -11.25 7.72 3.04
CA SER A 15 -10.57 6.45 2.83
C SER A 15 -9.05 6.64 2.91
N ASP A 16 -8.40 5.70 3.56
CA ASP A 16 -6.97 5.48 3.48
C ASP A 16 -6.57 4.88 2.13
N LEU A 17 -5.28 4.97 1.83
CA LEU A 17 -4.67 4.32 0.69
C LEU A 17 -3.90 3.08 1.15
N ASP A 18 -4.46 1.90 0.81
CA ASP A 18 -3.84 0.60 1.04
C ASP A 18 -2.78 0.30 -0.04
N ILE A 19 -1.52 0.16 0.37
CA ILE A 19 -0.41 -0.11 -0.55
C ILE A 19 0.46 -1.29 -0.10
N LEU A 20 0.84 -2.13 -1.06
CA LEU A 20 1.89 -3.14 -0.90
C LEU A 20 3.12 -2.71 -1.70
N VAL A 21 4.27 -2.61 -1.03
CA VAL A 21 5.54 -2.17 -1.63
C VAL A 21 6.60 -3.26 -1.48
N ILE A 22 7.18 -3.64 -2.62
CA ILE A 22 8.19 -4.71 -2.69
C ILE A 22 9.22 -4.32 -3.76
N PRO A 23 10.54 -4.37 -3.45
CA PRO A 23 11.10 -4.56 -2.11
C PRO A 23 11.02 -3.28 -1.27
N LEU A 24 10.77 -3.42 0.03
CA LEU A 24 10.98 -2.35 1.02
C LEU A 24 11.70 -2.94 2.23
N SER A 25 12.81 -2.33 2.64
CA SER A 25 13.55 -2.72 3.83
C SER A 25 12.88 -2.17 5.09
N ASN A 26 12.90 -2.93 6.19
CA ASN A 26 12.31 -2.53 7.46
C ASN A 26 12.87 -1.18 7.97
N GLU A 27 14.15 -0.89 7.72
CA GLU A 27 14.81 0.37 8.09
C GLU A 27 14.22 1.60 7.39
N LYS A 28 13.63 1.42 6.20
CA LYS A 28 13.05 2.50 5.39
C LYS A 28 11.53 2.60 5.55
N TYR A 29 10.91 1.69 6.29
CA TYR A 29 9.47 1.55 6.33
C TYR A 29 8.78 2.86 6.74
N TRP A 30 9.22 3.45 7.86
CA TRP A 30 8.59 4.65 8.42
C TRP A 30 8.87 5.88 7.58
N ASP A 31 10.13 6.09 7.17
CA ASP A 31 10.50 7.23 6.32
C ASP A 31 9.71 7.20 5.01
N PHE A 32 9.65 6.04 4.34
CA PHE A 32 8.92 5.87 3.10
C PHE A 32 7.41 6.10 3.27
N ARG A 33 6.82 5.59 4.36
CA ARG A 33 5.41 5.81 4.68
C ARG A 33 5.13 7.31 4.87
N HIS A 34 5.94 7.99 5.68
CA HIS A 34 5.75 9.40 5.98
C HIS A 34 5.95 10.29 4.76
N GLU A 35 6.98 10.04 3.96
CA GLU A 35 7.19 10.78 2.71
C GLU A 35 5.99 10.64 1.75
N LEU A 36 5.39 9.45 1.67
CA LEU A 36 4.19 9.25 0.85
C LEU A 36 2.95 9.95 1.44
N GLU A 37 2.74 9.85 2.75
CA GLU A 37 1.62 10.54 3.43
C GLU A 37 1.73 12.07 3.24
N GLU A 38 2.94 12.64 3.38
CA GLU A 38 3.21 14.06 3.15
C GLU A 38 3.00 14.46 1.69
N ALA A 39 3.50 13.66 0.73
CA ALA A 39 3.39 13.96 -0.69
C ALA A 39 1.94 13.87 -1.21
N LEU A 40 1.14 12.95 -0.67
CA LEU A 40 -0.23 12.71 -1.13
C LEU A 40 -1.30 13.44 -0.30
N GLY A 41 -0.98 13.85 0.93
CA GLY A 41 -1.95 14.44 1.85
C GLY A 41 -3.06 13.47 2.29
N LEU A 42 -2.77 12.17 2.25
CA LEU A 42 -3.69 11.07 2.59
C LEU A 42 -3.04 10.17 3.63
N GLN A 43 -3.87 9.52 4.46
CA GLN A 43 -3.41 8.46 5.34
C GLN A 43 -3.06 7.22 4.52
N ILE A 44 -1.95 6.55 4.86
CA ILE A 44 -1.47 5.37 4.14
C ILE A 44 -1.32 4.17 5.06
N ASP A 45 -1.90 3.07 4.60
CA ASP A 45 -1.73 1.73 5.17
C ASP A 45 -0.72 0.97 4.31
N LEU A 46 0.54 1.00 4.75
CA LEU A 46 1.69 0.43 4.04
C LEU A 46 1.98 -0.99 4.49
N TYR A 47 2.02 -1.90 3.52
CA TYR A 47 2.38 -3.31 3.69
C TYR A 47 3.61 -3.67 2.87
N THR A 48 4.28 -4.73 3.31
CA THR A 48 5.49 -5.29 2.71
C THR A 48 5.32 -6.79 2.45
N LYS A 49 6.27 -7.40 1.74
CA LYS A 49 6.30 -8.87 1.57
C LYS A 49 6.50 -9.66 2.88
N ASN A 50 6.93 -9.00 3.95
CA ASN A 50 7.23 -9.64 5.24
C ASN A 50 5.99 -9.70 6.16
N ASP A 51 4.90 -9.04 5.77
CA ASP A 51 3.62 -9.11 6.46
C ASP A 51 2.97 -10.49 6.29
N ASP A 52 1.81 -10.69 6.93
CA ASP A 52 1.11 -11.97 6.94
C ASP A 52 1.00 -12.57 5.52
N PRO A 53 1.50 -13.79 5.29
CA PRO A 53 1.58 -14.35 3.93
C PRO A 53 0.20 -14.64 3.32
N VAL A 54 -0.85 -14.84 4.12
CA VAL A 54 -2.23 -14.98 3.63
C VAL A 54 -2.73 -13.63 3.12
N LEU A 55 -2.45 -12.55 3.86
CA LEU A 55 -2.76 -11.19 3.42
C LEU A 55 -2.00 -10.83 2.14
N VAL A 56 -0.69 -11.02 2.12
CA VAL A 56 0.16 -10.71 0.95
C VAL A 56 -0.32 -11.47 -0.28
N LYS A 57 -0.64 -12.76 -0.15
CA LYS A 57 -1.20 -13.57 -1.25
C LYS A 57 -2.55 -13.03 -1.73
N LYS A 58 -3.42 -12.58 -0.82
CA LYS A 58 -4.70 -11.96 -1.16
C LYS A 58 -4.48 -10.67 -1.96
N ILE A 59 -3.55 -9.82 -1.53
CA ILE A 59 -3.19 -8.58 -2.21
C ILE A 59 -2.69 -8.88 -3.63
N PHE A 60 -1.76 -9.82 -3.80
CA PHE A 60 -1.29 -10.22 -5.14
C PHE A 60 -2.42 -10.73 -6.07
N SER A 61 -3.49 -11.33 -5.52
CA SER A 61 -4.59 -11.85 -6.33
C SER A 61 -5.63 -10.81 -6.76
N ARG A 62 -5.69 -9.65 -6.10
CA ARG A 62 -6.77 -8.66 -6.26
C ARG A 62 -6.28 -7.23 -6.45
N GLY A 63 -5.06 -6.93 -6.02
CA GLY A 63 -4.47 -5.61 -6.09
C GLY A 63 -4.02 -5.27 -7.51
N GLU A 64 -3.83 -3.98 -7.73
CA GLU A 64 -3.43 -3.40 -9.01
C GLU A 64 -1.98 -2.92 -8.95
N ILE A 65 -1.16 -3.37 -9.90
CA ILE A 65 0.22 -2.89 -10.04
C ILE A 65 0.17 -1.50 -10.68
N VAL A 66 0.44 -0.48 -9.88
CA VAL A 66 0.51 0.92 -10.32
C VAL A 66 1.92 1.40 -10.67
N TYR A 67 2.95 0.63 -10.27
CA TYR A 67 4.35 0.94 -10.51
C TYR A 67 5.22 -0.32 -10.45
N GLU A 68 6.11 -0.48 -11.42
CA GLU A 68 7.11 -1.55 -11.54
C GLU A 68 8.36 -0.98 -12.24
N VAL A 69 9.55 -1.44 -11.82
CA VAL A 69 10.87 -1.02 -12.35
C VAL A 69 11.74 -2.23 -12.65
#